data_AF-A0A0S4UG11-F1
#
_entry.id   AF-A0A0S4UG11-F1
#
_cell.length_a   1.000
_cell.length_b   1.000
_cell.length_c   1.000
_cell.angle_alpha   90.00
_cell.angle_beta   90.00
_cell.angle_gamma   90.00
#
_symmetry.space_group_name_H-M   'P 1'
#
loop_
_entity.id
_entity.type
_entity.pdbx_description
1 polymer ?
#
loop_
_entity_poly.entity_id
_entity_poly.type
_entity_poly.pdbx_seq_one_letter_code
_entity_poly.pdbx_strand_id
1 'polypeptide(L)' 'MVCGGGARNGALMQRLAAQLPGTLVAASDDFGVPAHQVEALAFAWLARQCVRREPGNVYHATGAAGPRVLGTIYPA' A
#
# COMPACT_ATOMS: atom_id res chain seq x y z
N MET A 1 -6.96 -4.12 7.38
CA MET A 1 -6.17 -4.94 6.45
C MET A 1 -4.70 -4.75 6.77
N VAL A 2 -3.93 -5.83 6.87
CA VAL A 2 -2.50 -5.83 7.23
C VAL A 2 -1.68 -6.36 6.06
N CYS A 3 -0.56 -5.71 5.74
CA CYS A 3 0.38 -6.14 4.72
C CYS A 3 1.81 -6.19 5.28
N GLY A 4 2.79 -6.57 4.44
CA GLY A 4 4.17 -6.76 4.85
C GLY A 4 4.38 -8.02 5.70
N GLY A 5 5.61 -8.22 6.19
CA GLY A 5 5.97 -9.43 6.94
C GLY A 5 5.16 -9.62 8.24
N GLY A 6 4.69 -8.54 8.85
CA GLY A 6 3.87 -8.57 10.07
C GLY A 6 2.54 -9.31 9.91
N ALA A 7 1.99 -9.38 8.69
CA ALA A 7 0.76 -10.11 8.40
C ALA A 7 0.88 -11.62 8.69
N ARG A 8 2.10 -12.18 8.67
CA ARG A 8 2.38 -13.59 8.99
C ARG A 8 2.69 -13.82 10.47
N ASN A 9 2.74 -12.77 11.29
CA ASN A 9 2.97 -12.89 12.73
C ASN A 9 1.62 -13.08 13.45
N GLY A 10 1.28 -14.34 13.75
CA GLY A 10 0.01 -14.69 14.40
C GLY A 10 -0.21 -13.98 15.75
N ALA A 11 0.84 -13.87 16.59
CA ALA A 11 0.73 -13.22 17.88
C ALA A 11 0.46 -11.71 17.75
N LEU A 12 1.11 -11.04 16.79
CA LEU A 12 0.85 -9.64 16.48
C LEU A 12 -0.59 -9.44 15.99
N MET A 13 -1.03 -10.27 15.03
CA MET A 13 -2.38 -10.19 14.45
C MET A 13 -3.48 -10.38 15.51
N GLN A 14 -3.32 -11.37 16.40
CA GLN A 14 -4.25 -11.60 17.52
C GLN A 14 -4.29 -10.39 18.46
N ARG A 15 -3.14 -9.80 18.78
CA ARG A 15 -3.05 -8.66 19.68
C ARG A 15 -3.60 -7.37 19.05
N LEU A 16 -3.50 -7.20 17.74
CA LEU A 16 -4.16 -6.11 17.01
C LEU A 16 -5.67 -6.29 17.04
N ALA A 17 -6.18 -7.50 16.77
CA ALA A 17 -7.62 -7.80 16.80
C ALA A 17 -8.23 -7.55 18.19
N ALA A 18 -7.54 -7.96 19.27
CA ALA A 18 -8.01 -7.73 20.63
C ALA A 18 -8.07 -6.25 21.03
N GLN A 19 -7.19 -5.41 20.47
CA GLN A 19 -7.14 -3.97 20.76
C GLN A 19 -8.06 -3.14 19.88
N LEU A 20 -8.63 -3.72 18.81
CA LEU A 20 -9.51 -3.04 17.85
C LEU A 20 -10.87 -3.76 17.77
N PRO A 21 -11.65 -3.81 18.87
CA PRO A 21 -12.93 -4.49 18.89
C PRO A 21 -13.87 -3.89 17.83
N GLY A 22 -14.57 -4.75 17.10
CA GLY A 22 -15.45 -4.35 16.00
C GLY A 22 -14.74 -4.03 14.67
N THR A 23 -13.41 -4.09 14.61
CA THR A 23 -12.64 -3.91 13.36
C THR A 23 -12.14 -5.26 12.84
N LEU A 24 -12.34 -5.53 11.55
CA LEU A 24 -11.76 -6.70 10.90
C LEU A 24 -10.24 -6.52 10.71
N VAL A 25 -9.47 -7.31 11.45
CA VAL A 25 -8.01 -7.44 11.26
C VAL A 25 -7.74 -8.68 10.44
N ALA A 26 -7.51 -8.49 9.13
CA ALA A 26 -7.26 -9.54 8.15
C ALA A 26 -6.01 -9.19 7.30
N ALA A 27 -5.34 -10.20 6.76
CA ALA A 27 -4.19 -10.01 5.89
C ALA A 27 -4.65 -9.52 4.51
N SER A 28 -3.79 -8.82 3.76
CA SER A 28 -4.13 -8.41 2.39
C SER A 28 -4.29 -9.60 1.44
N ASP A 29 -3.69 -10.75 1.77
CA ASP A 29 -3.84 -12.01 1.06
C ASP A 29 -5.32 -12.42 0.93
N ASP A 30 -6.11 -12.18 1.98
CA ASP A 30 -7.56 -12.46 2.03
C ASP A 30 -8.36 -11.61 1.04
N PHE A 31 -7.75 -10.55 0.49
CA PHE A 31 -8.33 -9.64 -0.50
C PHE A 31 -7.65 -9.75 -1.88
N GLY A 32 -6.88 -10.82 -2.11
CA GLY A 32 -6.23 -11.09 -3.40
C GLY A 32 -4.94 -10.33 -3.65
N VAL A 33 -4.38 -9.66 -2.64
CA VAL A 33 -3.09 -8.96 -2.75
C VAL A 33 -2.07 -9.60 -1.79
N PRO A 34 -1.07 -10.34 -2.29
CA PRO A 34 -0.09 -11.01 -1.42
C PRO A 34 0.61 -10.01 -0.49
N ALA A 35 0.62 -10.26 0.83
CA ALA A 35 1.10 -9.29 1.81
C ALA A 35 2.55 -8.85 1.58
N HIS A 36 3.41 -9.74 1.11
CA HIS A 36 4.81 -9.45 0.81
C HIS A 36 5.03 -8.70 -0.52
N GLN A 37 3.99 -8.49 -1.34
CA GLN A 37 4.11 -7.82 -2.65
C GLN A 37 3.46 -6.44 -2.70
N VAL A 38 2.78 -6.00 -1.64
CA VAL A 38 2.03 -4.73 -1.64
C VAL A 38 2.92 -3.54 -2.04
N GLU A 39 4.13 -3.45 -1.49
CA GLU A 39 5.06 -2.36 -1.81
C GLU A 39 5.56 -2.42 -3.25
N ALA A 40 5.90 -3.62 -3.75
CA ALA A 40 6.33 -3.81 -5.14
C ALA A 40 5.20 -3.47 -6.14
N LEU A 41 3.97 -3.89 -5.84
CA LEU A 41 2.78 -3.55 -6.61
C LEU A 41 2.51 -2.03 -6.59
N ALA A 42 2.74 -1.37 -5.46
CA ALA A 42 2.61 0.09 -5.37
C ALA A 42 3.59 0.82 -6.30
N PHE A 43 4.86 0.38 -6.36
CA PHE A 43 5.82 0.95 -7.32
C PHE A 43 5.47 0.64 -8.78
N ALA A 44 5.00 -0.57 -9.10
CA ALA A 44 4.52 -0.89 -10.44
C ALA A 44 3.33 -0.02 -10.84
N TRP A 45 2.40 0.23 -9.91
CA TRP A 45 1.29 1.13 -10.11
C TRP A 45 1.74 2.59 -10.29
N LEU A 46 2.70 3.09 -9.49
CA LEU A 46 3.31 4.42 -9.71
C LEU A 46 3.99 4.52 -11.09
N ALA A 47 4.65 3.44 -11.52
CA ALA A 47 5.03 3.11 -12.88
C ALA A 47 4.01 3.56 -13.93
N ARG A 48 2.85 2.91 -13.86
CA ARG A 48 1.68 3.16 -14.71
C ARG A 48 1.19 4.60 -14.63
N GLN A 49 1.10 5.17 -13.43
CA GLN A 49 0.64 6.56 -13.25
C GLN A 49 1.59 7.55 -13.94
N CYS A 50 2.91 7.36 -13.82
CA CYS A 50 3.91 8.17 -14.50
C CYS A 50 3.75 8.14 -16.03
N VAL A 51 3.64 6.93 -16.61
CA VAL A 51 3.44 6.73 -18.06
C VAL A 51 2.15 7.39 -18.56
N ARG A 52 1.08 7.32 -17.77
CA ARG A 52 -0.23 7.91 -18.11
C ARG A 52 -0.34 9.40 -17.78
N ARG A 53 0.69 10.00 -17.19
CA ARG A 53 0.68 11.38 -16.66
C ARG A 53 -0.45 11.64 -15.67
N GLU A 54 -0.80 10.63 -14.88
CA GLU A 54 -1.81 10.70 -13.83
C GLU A 54 -1.11 10.94 -12.47
N PRO A 55 -1.74 11.66 -11.51
CA PRO A 55 -1.17 11.84 -10.19
C PRO A 55 -0.93 10.50 -9.46
N GLY A 56 0.20 10.41 -8.76
CA GLY A 56 0.60 9.22 -7.99
C GLY A 56 0.64 9.44 -6.48
N ASN A 57 0.58 10.70 -6.01
CA ASN A 57 0.60 11.01 -4.58
C ASN A 57 -0.80 11.17 -3.98
N VAL A 58 -0.93 10.83 -2.69
CA VAL A 58 -2.02 11.30 -1.84
C VAL A 58 -1.53 12.57 -1.13
N TYR A 59 -1.74 13.73 -1.74
CA TYR A 59 -1.11 14.98 -1.30
C TYR A 59 -1.44 15.37 0.16
N HIS A 60 -2.61 14.97 0.68
CA HIS A 60 -2.98 15.12 2.09
C HIS A 60 -2.11 14.30 3.05
N ALA A 61 -1.59 13.15 2.61
CA ALA A 61 -0.66 12.33 3.39
C ALA A 61 0.79 12.83 3.30
N THR A 62 1.16 13.48 2.19
CA THR A 62 2.55 13.95 1.96
C THR A 62 2.79 15.42 2.32
N GLY A 63 1.74 16.20 2.58
CA GLY A 63 1.84 17.66 2.78
C GLY A 63 2.16 18.45 1.51
N ALA A 64 2.03 17.82 0.33
CA ALA A 64 2.27 18.52 -0.94
C ALA A 64 1.14 19.53 -1.23
N ALA A 65 1.46 20.63 -1.90
CA ALA A 65 0.49 21.68 -2.25
C ALA A 65 -0.64 21.21 -3.20
N GLY A 66 -0.55 20.01 -3.76
CA GLY A 66 -1.60 19.41 -4.57
C GLY A 66 -1.16 18.10 -5.25
N PRO A 67 -2.00 17.55 -6.13
CA PRO A 67 -1.68 16.34 -6.89
C PRO A 67 -0.43 16.50 -7.76
N ARG A 68 0.41 15.46 -7.83
CA ARG A 68 1.66 15.40 -8.60
C ARG A 68 1.80 14.05 -9.29
N VAL A 69 2.24 14.08 -10.54
CA VAL A 69 2.79 12.89 -11.22
C VAL A 69 4.13 12.60 -10.56
N LEU A 70 4.35 11.35 -10.15
CA LEU A 70 5.58 10.91 -9.49
C LEU A 70 6.45 10.11 -10.46
N GLY A 71 7.76 10.17 -10.26
CA GLY A 71 8.75 9.42 -11.03
C GLY A 71 9.26 10.12 -12.28
N THR A 72 10.21 9.46 -12.95
CA THR A 72 10.87 9.90 -14.19
C THR A 72 10.96 8.70 -15.15
N ILE A 73 10.74 8.93 -16.44
CA ILE A 73 10.84 7.88 -17.46
C ILE A 73 12.27 7.85 -18.02
N TYR A 74 12.94 6.70 -17.87
CA TYR A 74 14.23 6.40 -18.49
C TYR A 74 13.97 5.44 -19.65
N PRO A 75 14.15 5.85 -20.93
CA PRO A 75 13.99 4.97 -22.07
C PRO A 75 14.93 3.76 -22.00
N ALA A 76 14.48 2.65 -22.58
CA ALA A 76 15.22 1.38 -22.64
C ALA A 76 16.51 1.48 -23.46
#